data_AF-A0A8S4QEL9-F1
#
_entry.id   AF-A0A8S4QEL9-F1
#
_cell.length_a   1.000
_cell.length_b   1.000
_cell.length_c   1.000
_cell.angle_alpha   90.00
_cell.angle_beta   90.00
_cell.angle_gamma   90.00
#
_symmetry.space_group_name_H-M   'P 1'
#
loop_
_entity.id
_entity.type
_entity.pdbx_description
1 polymer ?
#
loop_
_entity_poly.entity_id
_entity_poly.type
_entity_poly.pdbx_seq_one_letter_code
_entity_poly.pdbx_strand_id
1 'polypeptide(L)'
;MKYHINYLELLAVFMGLKSFSSQDDNCAILLRVDNTTAISYINCQGGIQFPHLNDLTRCIWQWCEKRNIWMFASYVNTKDNYADEESRKINPDIELELSDNAYKIIKKHFGCPDIDLFASRVNAKCDLFVSWKQEPDAYAVDAFTLNWQSKYFFAFPPFSLILKCLRKGIPPPAQQTYPGCREALRTAFTRRGTPPEALNLMMASLADNTIKQYNVTLKLWWQFCSSHNIDVFNGSISDMLSFLTHQFNNGCSYGSLNSHRSALSLLLTNFDVGSDVCIKRLLKGAYKIRPNKPKYTSTWDPQLVLNHVSNWYPNLELSIEKITKKLVILLALCTAHRVQTFSLIKMKNVSITQTGVKIAITDIIKTSAPRRDQPILSLPFFRDNINICPASVLKDYIFVTKNMRTPNVGNLLLTFKKPHKATTAQSISRWIKQVISESGVDVNTFSAHSIRHAATSAAYHAGLSLDTIRKTAGWSSTSLAFARFYNRPILTGNDDFANAVVFPVVRQ
;
A
#
# COMPACT_ATOMS: atom_id res chain seq x y z
N MET A 1 -11.39 -5.40 -65.77
CA MET A 1 -10.79 -4.56 -66.84
C MET A 1 -9.59 -3.84 -66.25
N LYS A 2 -8.41 -3.95 -66.85
CA LYS A 2 -7.26 -3.11 -66.46
C LYS A 2 -7.47 -1.73 -67.08
N TYR A 3 -7.59 -0.70 -66.23
CA TYR A 3 -7.66 0.69 -66.70
C TYR A 3 -6.33 1.10 -67.35
N HIS A 4 -6.39 2.02 -68.32
CA HIS A 4 -5.22 2.56 -68.99
C HIS A 4 -4.36 3.37 -68.00
N ILE A 5 -3.03 3.41 -68.19
CA ILE A 5 -2.10 4.04 -67.25
C ILE A 5 -2.46 5.50 -66.97
N ASN A 6 -2.81 6.30 -67.98
CA ASN A 6 -3.22 7.70 -67.80
C ASN A 6 -4.46 7.87 -66.91
N TYR A 7 -5.38 6.90 -66.90
CA TYR A 7 -6.53 6.91 -66.01
C TYR A 7 -6.11 6.61 -64.57
N LEU A 8 -5.22 5.64 -64.39
CA LEU A 8 -4.68 5.28 -63.07
C LEU A 8 -3.89 6.44 -62.45
N GLU A 9 -3.13 7.19 -63.25
CA GLU A 9 -2.41 8.38 -62.80
C GLU A 9 -3.36 9.50 -62.33
N LEU A 10 -4.40 9.80 -63.10
CA LEU A 10 -5.44 10.76 -62.68
C LEU A 10 -6.21 10.26 -61.44
N LEU A 11 -6.45 8.96 -61.35
CA LEU A 11 -7.10 8.36 -60.20
C LEU A 11 -6.22 8.45 -58.95
N ALA A 12 -4.91 8.22 -59.09
CA ALA A 12 -3.93 8.39 -58.03
C ALA A 12 -3.93 9.82 -57.50
N VAL A 13 -3.99 10.83 -58.39
CA VAL A 13 -4.15 12.24 -58.00
C VAL A 13 -5.43 12.43 -57.17
N PHE A 14 -6.56 11.89 -57.62
CA PHE A 14 -7.82 12.07 -56.90
C PHE A 14 -7.81 11.42 -55.52
N MET A 15 -7.24 10.21 -55.42
CA MET A 15 -7.08 9.51 -54.15
C MET A 15 -6.11 10.25 -53.23
N GLY A 16 -5.03 10.82 -53.77
CA GLY A 16 -4.09 11.66 -53.03
C GLY A 16 -4.80 12.87 -52.40
N LEU A 17 -5.58 13.61 -53.20
CA LEU A 17 -6.36 14.75 -52.73
C LEU A 17 -7.33 14.38 -51.60
N LYS A 18 -8.07 13.28 -51.77
CA LYS A 18 -8.99 12.80 -50.71
C LYS A 18 -8.27 12.32 -49.46
N SER A 19 -7.06 11.78 -49.58
CA SER A 19 -6.30 11.30 -48.42
C SER A 19 -5.72 12.46 -47.63
N PHE A 20 -4.94 13.30 -48.31
CA PHE A 20 -4.09 14.31 -47.68
C PHE A 20 -4.78 15.65 -47.47
N SER A 21 -5.82 15.96 -48.27
CA SER A 21 -6.52 17.24 -48.24
C SER A 21 -8.02 17.10 -47.99
N SER A 22 -8.44 16.03 -47.30
CA SER A 22 -9.86 15.81 -46.94
C SER A 22 -10.45 16.91 -46.06
N GLN A 23 -9.61 17.53 -45.22
CA GLN A 23 -9.97 18.58 -44.26
C GLN A 23 -9.53 19.98 -44.71
N ASP A 24 -8.97 20.11 -45.92
CA ASP A 24 -8.56 21.40 -46.44
C ASP A 24 -9.73 22.05 -47.19
N ASP A 25 -9.89 23.37 -46.99
CA ASP A 25 -10.87 24.21 -47.67
C ASP A 25 -10.33 25.63 -47.82
N ASN A 26 -10.77 26.34 -48.87
CA ASN A 26 -10.32 27.69 -49.21
C ASN A 26 -8.80 27.85 -49.42
N CYS A 27 -8.17 26.93 -50.16
CA CYS A 27 -6.73 26.93 -50.36
C CYS A 27 -6.33 26.61 -51.81
N ALA A 28 -5.04 26.75 -52.11
CA ALA A 28 -4.46 26.34 -53.38
C ALA A 28 -3.55 25.12 -53.17
N ILE A 29 -3.72 24.08 -53.99
CA ILE A 29 -2.94 22.84 -53.92
C ILE A 29 -2.08 22.69 -55.18
N LEU A 30 -0.76 22.60 -54.97
CA LEU A 30 0.21 22.26 -56.01
C LEU A 30 0.38 20.74 -56.07
N LEU A 31 -0.05 20.14 -57.17
CA LEU A 31 0.15 18.74 -57.49
C LEU A 31 1.46 18.55 -58.26
N ARG A 32 2.31 17.63 -57.80
CA ARG A 32 3.56 17.25 -58.47
C ARG A 32 3.36 15.87 -59.08
N VAL A 33 3.25 15.81 -60.41
CA VAL A 33 2.88 14.61 -61.17
C VAL A 33 3.90 14.37 -62.28
N ASP A 34 4.27 13.13 -62.58
CA ASP A 34 5.23 12.78 -63.62
C ASP A 34 4.56 12.37 -64.96
N ASN A 35 3.23 12.18 -64.95
CA ASN A 35 2.44 11.95 -66.15
C ASN A 35 1.97 13.26 -66.79
N THR A 36 2.49 13.57 -67.98
CA THR A 36 2.14 14.79 -68.74
C THR A 36 0.68 14.86 -69.19
N THR A 37 0.03 13.71 -69.42
CA THR A 37 -1.40 13.66 -69.77
C THR A 37 -2.25 14.05 -68.55
N ALA A 38 -1.93 13.53 -67.37
CA ALA A 38 -2.62 13.90 -66.14
C ALA A 38 -2.46 15.39 -65.80
N ILE A 39 -1.25 15.95 -65.97
CA ILE A 39 -0.99 17.39 -65.80
C ILE A 39 -1.88 18.21 -66.74
N SER A 40 -1.91 17.85 -68.03
CA SER A 40 -2.72 18.57 -69.02
C SER A 40 -4.20 18.53 -68.67
N TYR A 41 -4.74 17.36 -68.31
CA TYR A 41 -6.16 17.24 -67.95
C TYR A 41 -6.50 18.04 -66.69
N ILE A 42 -5.64 18.05 -65.67
CA ILE A 42 -5.86 18.84 -64.45
C ILE A 42 -5.83 20.34 -64.77
N ASN A 43 -4.77 20.82 -65.43
CA ASN A 43 -4.58 22.25 -65.69
C ASN A 43 -5.57 22.83 -66.70
N CYS A 44 -6.01 22.02 -67.67
CA CYS A 44 -7.03 22.41 -68.65
C CYS A 44 -8.46 22.08 -68.20
N GLN A 45 -8.63 21.56 -66.97
CA GLN A 45 -9.92 21.19 -66.38
C GLN A 45 -10.73 20.16 -67.19
N GLY A 46 -10.06 19.36 -68.01
CA GLY A 46 -10.68 18.37 -68.88
C GLY A 46 -9.97 18.21 -70.21
N GLY A 47 -10.55 17.38 -71.08
CA GLY A 47 -10.06 17.13 -72.42
C GLY A 47 -11.11 16.47 -73.31
N ILE A 48 -11.02 16.66 -74.62
CA ILE A 48 -12.04 16.20 -75.58
C ILE A 48 -11.72 14.78 -76.11
N GLN A 49 -10.43 14.40 -76.09
CA GLN A 49 -9.94 13.20 -76.76
C GLN A 49 -10.37 11.89 -76.08
N PHE A 50 -10.46 11.87 -74.75
CA PHE A 50 -10.76 10.65 -73.98
C PHE A 50 -11.87 10.93 -72.95
N PRO A 51 -13.14 10.57 -73.25
CA PRO A 51 -14.28 10.85 -72.37
C PRO A 51 -14.11 10.33 -70.94
N HIS A 52 -13.54 9.13 -70.77
CA HIS A 52 -13.33 8.53 -69.45
C HIS A 52 -12.29 9.27 -68.58
N LEU A 53 -11.28 9.92 -69.18
CA LEU A 53 -10.33 10.78 -68.45
C LEU A 53 -10.98 12.12 -68.10
N ASN A 54 -11.80 12.65 -69.02
CA ASN A 54 -12.56 13.88 -68.80
C ASN A 54 -13.57 13.73 -67.67
N ASP A 55 -14.28 12.60 -67.61
CA ASP A 55 -15.23 12.30 -66.54
C ASP A 55 -14.57 12.27 -65.16
N LEU A 56 -13.42 11.59 -65.05
CA LEU A 56 -12.66 11.56 -63.80
C LEU A 56 -12.13 12.95 -63.44
N THR A 57 -11.57 13.68 -64.39
CA THR A 57 -11.07 15.05 -64.20
C THR A 57 -12.16 15.99 -63.71
N ARG A 58 -13.37 15.87 -64.27
CA ARG A 58 -14.56 16.60 -63.82
C ARG A 58 -14.92 16.25 -62.38
N CYS A 59 -14.88 14.96 -62.00
CA CYS A 59 -15.11 14.57 -60.60
C CYS A 59 -14.08 15.17 -59.64
N ILE A 60 -12.81 15.25 -60.05
CA ILE A 60 -11.74 15.88 -59.24
C ILE A 60 -12.05 17.37 -59.05
N TRP A 61 -12.30 18.10 -60.13
CA TRP A 61 -12.58 19.54 -60.06
C TRP A 61 -13.87 19.85 -59.31
N GLN A 62 -14.94 19.06 -59.48
CA GLN A 62 -16.17 19.22 -58.70
C GLN A 62 -15.96 18.96 -57.20
N TRP A 63 -15.07 18.04 -56.83
CA TRP A 63 -14.74 17.79 -55.43
C TRP A 63 -13.97 18.97 -54.81
N CYS A 64 -13.07 19.59 -55.57
CA CYS A 64 -12.32 20.78 -55.18
C CYS A 64 -13.18 22.05 -55.16
N GLU A 65 -14.03 22.25 -56.16
CA GLU A 65 -14.94 23.40 -56.29
C GLU A 65 -15.86 23.50 -55.06
N LYS A 66 -16.44 22.37 -54.63
CA LYS A 66 -17.28 22.29 -53.42
C LYS A 66 -16.57 22.74 -52.13
N ARG A 67 -15.22 22.75 -52.13
CA ARG A 67 -14.37 23.13 -50.99
C ARG A 67 -13.60 24.44 -51.23
N ASN A 68 -13.89 25.13 -52.34
CA ASN A 68 -13.16 26.31 -52.77
C ASN A 68 -11.63 26.08 -52.85
N ILE A 69 -11.23 24.90 -53.35
CA ILE A 69 -9.83 24.54 -53.55
C ILE A 69 -9.43 24.82 -55.00
N TRP A 70 -8.36 25.58 -55.20
CA TRP A 70 -7.76 25.77 -56.53
C TRP A 70 -6.57 24.84 -56.73
N MET A 71 -6.60 23.98 -57.74
CA MET A 71 -5.48 23.06 -58.01
C MET A 71 -4.61 23.55 -59.16
N PHE A 72 -3.32 23.22 -59.09
CA PHE A 72 -2.38 23.38 -60.19
C PHE A 72 -1.43 22.18 -60.25
N ALA A 73 -1.26 21.57 -61.41
CA ALA A 73 -0.36 20.45 -61.61
C ALA A 73 0.94 20.91 -62.28
N SER A 74 2.08 20.43 -61.78
CA SER A 74 3.41 20.67 -62.34
C SER A 74 4.20 19.37 -62.44
N TYR A 75 5.12 19.32 -63.41
CA TYR A 75 5.93 18.14 -63.64
C TYR A 75 6.93 17.91 -62.50
N VAL A 76 7.09 16.65 -62.09
CA VAL A 76 8.20 16.16 -61.27
C VAL A 76 8.94 15.05 -62.00
N ASN A 77 10.27 15.04 -61.93
CA ASN A 77 11.05 13.98 -62.53
C ASN A 77 10.78 12.66 -61.78
N THR A 78 10.59 11.55 -62.51
CA THR A 78 10.32 10.23 -61.91
C THR A 78 11.40 9.80 -60.90
N LYS A 79 12.67 10.22 -61.08
CA LYS A 79 13.75 9.94 -60.11
C LYS A 79 13.58 10.68 -58.77
N ASP A 80 12.88 11.81 -58.79
CA ASP A 80 12.60 12.63 -57.60
C ASP A 80 11.17 12.37 -57.06
N ASN A 81 10.43 11.45 -57.69
CA ASN A 81 9.09 11.05 -57.31
C ASN A 81 9.13 9.89 -56.30
N TYR A 82 9.36 10.23 -55.03
CA TYR A 82 9.38 9.25 -53.93
C TYR A 82 8.08 8.43 -53.79
N ALA A 83 6.95 8.90 -54.35
CA ALA A 83 5.68 8.17 -54.32
C ALA A 83 5.62 7.00 -55.31
N ASP A 84 6.37 7.06 -56.43
CA ASP A 84 6.42 5.98 -57.44
C ASP A 84 7.05 4.71 -56.85
N GLU A 85 8.14 4.83 -56.10
CA GLU A 85 8.80 3.68 -55.44
C GLU A 85 7.88 3.01 -54.41
N GLU A 86 7.17 3.80 -53.59
CA GLU A 86 6.26 3.27 -52.56
C GLU A 86 4.99 2.64 -53.17
N SER A 87 4.48 3.16 -54.29
CA SER A 87 3.31 2.59 -54.98
C SER A 87 3.54 1.17 -55.51
N ARG A 88 4.81 0.80 -55.76
CA ARG A 88 5.20 -0.51 -56.30
C ARG A 88 5.41 -1.57 -55.22
N LYS A 89 5.42 -1.19 -53.94
CA LYS A 89 5.58 -2.09 -52.80
C LYS A 89 4.21 -2.64 -52.38
N ILE A 90 3.76 -3.72 -53.03
CA ILE A 90 2.58 -4.47 -52.57
C ILE A 90 3.02 -5.38 -51.42
N ASN A 91 2.52 -5.13 -50.21
CA ASN A 91 2.73 -6.03 -49.08
C ASN A 91 1.45 -6.86 -48.85
N PRO A 92 1.37 -8.10 -49.36
CA PRO A 92 0.16 -8.93 -49.26
C PRO A 92 -0.21 -9.25 -47.81
N ASP A 93 0.73 -9.20 -46.87
CA ASP A 93 0.46 -9.49 -45.45
C ASP A 93 -0.36 -8.39 -44.75
N ILE A 94 -0.45 -7.18 -45.35
CA ILE A 94 -1.20 -6.04 -44.82
C ILE A 94 -2.64 -6.01 -45.35
N GLU A 95 -2.89 -6.68 -46.47
CA GLU A 95 -4.21 -6.73 -47.13
C GLU A 95 -5.00 -8.00 -46.79
N LEU A 96 -4.49 -8.84 -45.87
CA LEU A 96 -5.18 -10.03 -45.39
C LEU A 96 -6.56 -9.69 -44.82
N GLU A 97 -7.57 -10.42 -45.28
CA GLU A 97 -8.94 -10.22 -44.83
C GLU A 97 -9.61 -11.54 -44.44
N LEU A 98 -10.62 -11.43 -43.58
CA LEU A 98 -11.49 -12.55 -43.27
C LEU A 98 -12.47 -12.78 -44.44
N SER A 99 -12.71 -14.03 -44.80
CA SER A 99 -13.67 -14.34 -45.87
C SER A 99 -15.08 -13.85 -45.56
N ASP A 100 -15.80 -13.39 -46.58
CA ASP A 100 -17.17 -12.88 -46.44
C ASP A 100 -18.13 -13.88 -45.80
N ASN A 101 -17.94 -15.18 -46.07
CA ASN A 101 -18.73 -16.23 -45.46
C ASN A 101 -18.50 -16.34 -43.95
N ALA A 102 -17.24 -16.28 -43.51
CA ALA A 102 -16.91 -16.28 -42.08
C ALA A 102 -17.42 -15.01 -41.39
N TYR A 103 -17.30 -13.85 -42.04
CA TYR A 103 -17.82 -12.60 -41.51
C TYR A 103 -19.35 -12.59 -41.37
N LYS A 104 -20.09 -13.19 -42.32
CA LYS A 104 -21.55 -13.40 -42.19
C LYS A 104 -21.92 -14.25 -40.96
N ILE A 105 -21.13 -15.28 -40.64
CA ILE A 105 -21.33 -16.10 -39.43
C ILE A 105 -21.12 -15.26 -38.17
N ILE A 106 -20.08 -14.41 -38.15
CA ILE A 106 -19.79 -13.49 -37.04
C ILE A 106 -20.95 -12.51 -36.86
N LYS A 107 -21.44 -11.87 -37.93
CA LYS A 107 -22.60 -10.97 -37.83
C LYS A 107 -23.83 -11.66 -37.26
N LYS A 108 -24.08 -12.91 -37.66
CA LYS A 108 -25.24 -13.68 -37.17
C LYS A 108 -25.16 -13.99 -35.68
N HIS A 109 -23.97 -14.26 -35.15
CA HIS A 109 -23.80 -14.63 -33.73
C HIS A 109 -23.58 -13.43 -32.81
N PHE A 110 -22.82 -12.43 -33.27
CA PHE A 110 -22.36 -11.32 -32.44
C PHE A 110 -23.04 -9.99 -32.82
N GLY A 111 -23.83 -9.93 -33.88
CA GLY A 111 -24.47 -8.70 -34.35
C GLY A 111 -23.61 -7.91 -35.34
N CYS A 112 -24.14 -6.79 -35.83
CA CYS A 112 -23.48 -5.97 -36.87
C CYS A 112 -22.55 -4.93 -36.23
N PRO A 113 -21.24 -5.00 -36.46
CA PRO A 113 -20.28 -4.01 -35.97
C PRO A 113 -20.38 -2.69 -36.75
N ASP A 114 -20.22 -1.57 -36.05
CA ASP A 114 -20.32 -0.20 -36.58
C ASP A 114 -19.04 0.25 -37.30
N ILE A 115 -17.89 -0.32 -36.93
CA ILE A 115 -16.57 0.09 -37.42
C ILE A 115 -15.63 -1.10 -37.57
N ASP A 116 -14.84 -1.10 -38.64
CA ASP A 116 -13.80 -2.10 -38.92
C ASP A 116 -12.40 -1.55 -38.59
N LEU A 117 -11.77 -2.14 -37.59
CA LEU A 117 -10.42 -1.77 -37.16
C LEU A 117 -9.39 -2.61 -37.92
N PHE A 118 -8.31 -1.96 -38.33
CA PHE A 118 -7.19 -2.56 -39.08
C PHE A 118 -7.54 -2.93 -40.53
N ALA A 119 -8.55 -2.30 -41.10
CA ALA A 119 -8.95 -2.48 -42.48
C ALA A 119 -8.51 -1.30 -43.37
N SER A 120 -8.35 -1.57 -44.65
CA SER A 120 -8.23 -0.59 -45.73
C SER A 120 -9.53 -0.54 -46.53
N ARG A 121 -9.64 0.45 -47.43
CA ARG A 121 -10.83 0.61 -48.28
C ARG A 121 -11.15 -0.65 -49.11
N VAL A 122 -10.14 -1.44 -49.46
CA VAL A 122 -10.32 -2.62 -50.31
C VAL A 122 -10.80 -3.85 -49.54
N ASN A 123 -10.55 -3.93 -48.22
CA ASN A 123 -10.89 -5.09 -47.41
C ASN A 123 -11.86 -4.80 -46.24
N ALA A 124 -12.28 -3.55 -46.08
CA ALA A 124 -13.23 -3.14 -45.06
C ALA A 124 -14.55 -3.92 -45.15
N LYS A 125 -14.96 -4.46 -44.01
CA LYS A 125 -16.20 -5.22 -43.84
C LYS A 125 -17.33 -4.39 -43.20
N CYS A 126 -17.03 -3.14 -42.83
CA CYS A 126 -17.96 -2.11 -42.34
C CYS A 126 -17.83 -0.83 -43.17
N ASP A 127 -18.88 0.01 -43.15
CA ASP A 127 -18.88 1.31 -43.85
C ASP A 127 -17.85 2.30 -43.25
N LEU A 128 -17.65 2.24 -41.93
CA LEU A 128 -16.57 2.96 -41.25
C LEU A 128 -15.39 2.01 -41.04
N PHE A 129 -14.19 2.44 -41.41
CA PHE A 129 -12.98 1.65 -41.22
C PHE A 129 -11.78 2.49 -40.78
N VAL A 130 -10.78 1.85 -40.16
CA VAL A 130 -9.58 2.50 -39.63
C VAL A 130 -8.34 1.86 -40.24
N SER A 131 -7.65 2.64 -41.05
CA SER A 131 -6.48 2.23 -41.83
C SER A 131 -5.17 2.47 -41.08
N TRP A 132 -4.14 1.68 -41.39
CA TRP A 132 -2.81 1.84 -40.79
C TRP A 132 -2.13 3.15 -41.21
N LYS A 133 -2.30 3.55 -42.48
CA LYS A 133 -1.84 4.83 -43.05
C LYS A 133 -3.04 5.67 -43.49
N GLN A 134 -2.82 6.96 -43.73
CA GLN A 134 -3.85 7.86 -44.25
C GLN A 134 -4.35 7.36 -45.62
N GLU A 135 -5.65 7.12 -45.73
CA GLU A 135 -6.32 6.59 -46.93
C GLU A 135 -7.66 7.32 -47.13
N PRO A 136 -8.17 7.45 -48.38
CA PRO A 136 -9.44 8.10 -48.62
C PRO A 136 -10.57 7.39 -47.88
N ASP A 137 -11.48 8.19 -47.32
CA ASP A 137 -12.71 7.74 -46.67
C ASP A 137 -12.48 6.91 -45.37
N ALA A 138 -11.24 6.76 -44.91
CA ALA A 138 -10.92 6.17 -43.62
C ALA A 138 -11.41 7.06 -42.47
N TYR A 139 -12.04 6.46 -41.46
CA TYR A 139 -12.54 7.17 -40.29
C TYR A 139 -11.41 7.75 -39.42
N ALA A 140 -10.29 7.03 -39.32
CA ALA A 140 -9.10 7.46 -38.60
C ALA A 140 -7.86 6.73 -39.12
N VAL A 141 -6.68 7.20 -38.69
CA VAL A 141 -5.38 6.56 -38.93
C VAL A 141 -4.89 5.90 -37.64
N ASP A 142 -4.40 4.67 -37.76
CA ASP A 142 -3.95 3.80 -36.67
C ASP A 142 -5.05 3.50 -35.62
N ALA A 143 -5.59 2.29 -35.67
CA ALA A 143 -6.61 1.84 -34.73
C ALA A 143 -6.16 1.92 -33.25
N PHE A 144 -4.86 1.91 -32.94
CA PHE A 144 -4.39 2.05 -31.55
C PHE A 144 -4.56 3.47 -31.00
N THR A 145 -4.85 4.48 -31.81
CA THR A 145 -5.11 5.85 -31.36
C THR A 145 -6.53 6.05 -30.84
N LEU A 146 -7.47 5.19 -31.23
CA LEU A 146 -8.88 5.32 -30.88
C LEU A 146 -9.21 4.72 -29.50
N ASN A 147 -10.27 5.25 -28.87
CA ASN A 147 -10.93 4.57 -27.76
C ASN A 147 -11.90 3.51 -28.31
N TRP A 148 -11.64 2.23 -28.04
CA TRP A 148 -12.42 1.10 -28.56
C TRP A 148 -13.72 0.84 -27.79
N GLN A 149 -13.92 1.50 -26.64
CA GLN A 149 -15.13 1.30 -25.82
C GLN A 149 -16.33 2.12 -26.30
N SER A 150 -16.12 3.10 -27.17
CA SER A 150 -17.17 4.04 -27.59
C SER A 150 -18.03 3.55 -28.77
N LYS A 151 -17.63 2.47 -29.45
CA LYS A 151 -18.30 1.93 -30.63
C LYS A 151 -18.25 0.41 -30.63
N TYR A 152 -19.25 -0.24 -31.21
CA TYR A 152 -19.22 -1.67 -31.41
C TYR A 152 -18.35 -1.99 -32.63
N PHE A 153 -17.21 -2.66 -32.43
CA PHE A 153 -16.17 -2.77 -33.46
C PHE A 153 -15.92 -4.22 -33.89
N PHE A 154 -15.53 -4.37 -35.16
CA PHE A 154 -14.85 -5.55 -35.69
C PHE A 154 -13.35 -5.25 -35.79
N ALA A 155 -12.50 -6.25 -35.57
CA ALA A 155 -11.07 -6.08 -35.72
C ALA A 155 -10.44 -7.36 -36.29
N PHE A 156 -9.74 -7.22 -37.41
CA PHE A 156 -8.94 -8.28 -38.01
C PHE A 156 -7.48 -7.79 -38.16
N PRO A 157 -6.73 -7.65 -37.04
CA PRO A 157 -5.38 -7.12 -37.09
C PRO A 157 -4.39 -8.12 -37.70
N PRO A 158 -3.24 -7.65 -38.23
CA PRO A 158 -2.10 -8.50 -38.53
C PRO A 158 -1.73 -9.42 -37.35
N PHE A 159 -1.32 -10.66 -37.63
CA PHE A 159 -1.07 -11.68 -36.59
C PHE A 159 -0.10 -11.21 -35.50
N SER A 160 0.93 -10.44 -35.87
CA SER A 160 1.91 -9.87 -34.94
C SER A 160 1.32 -8.86 -33.94
N LEU A 161 0.14 -8.31 -34.24
CA LEU A 161 -0.53 -7.30 -33.42
C LEU A 161 -1.66 -7.87 -32.56
N ILE A 162 -2.01 -9.16 -32.69
CA ILE A 162 -3.09 -9.80 -31.93
C ILE A 162 -2.91 -9.61 -30.42
N LEU A 163 -1.71 -9.86 -29.88
CA LEU A 163 -1.45 -9.68 -28.45
C LEU A 163 -1.61 -8.23 -27.99
N LYS A 164 -1.23 -7.27 -28.85
CA LYS A 164 -1.40 -5.83 -28.58
C LYS A 164 -2.87 -5.43 -28.62
N CYS A 165 -3.66 -6.00 -29.53
CA CYS A 165 -5.10 -5.80 -29.62
C CYS A 165 -5.84 -6.37 -28.41
N LEU A 166 -5.51 -7.59 -27.98
CA LEU A 166 -6.09 -8.20 -26.77
C LEU A 166 -5.80 -7.37 -25.52
N ARG A 167 -4.58 -6.83 -25.37
CA ARG A 167 -4.23 -5.93 -24.25
C ARG A 167 -4.99 -4.61 -24.26
N LYS A 168 -5.42 -4.13 -25.43
CA LYS A 168 -6.18 -2.88 -25.59
C LYS A 168 -7.68 -3.08 -25.44
N GLY A 169 -8.21 -4.18 -25.98
CA GLY A 169 -9.63 -4.51 -25.96
C GLY A 169 -10.10 -5.14 -24.64
N ILE A 170 -9.20 -5.80 -23.90
CA ILE A 170 -9.47 -6.29 -22.56
C ILE A 170 -9.01 -5.19 -21.59
N PRO A 171 -9.91 -4.51 -20.86
CA PRO A 171 -9.45 -3.66 -19.78
C PRO A 171 -8.61 -4.55 -18.84
N PRO A 172 -7.40 -4.14 -18.42
CA PRO A 172 -6.80 -4.80 -17.27
C PRO A 172 -7.87 -4.77 -16.17
N PRO A 173 -8.14 -5.89 -15.47
CA PRO A 173 -9.06 -5.85 -14.33
C PRO A 173 -8.55 -4.68 -13.50
N ALA A 174 -9.39 -3.67 -13.30
CA ALA A 174 -8.98 -2.41 -12.70
C ALA A 174 -8.10 -2.77 -11.52
N GLN A 175 -6.78 -2.50 -11.62
CA GLN A 175 -5.87 -2.79 -10.52
C GLN A 175 -6.39 -1.88 -9.42
N GLN A 176 -7.22 -2.41 -8.53
CA GLN A 176 -7.73 -1.65 -7.42
C GLN A 176 -6.51 -1.33 -6.59
N THR A 177 -6.01 -0.11 -6.75
CA THR A 177 -4.93 0.41 -5.95
C THR A 177 -5.36 0.23 -4.51
N TYR A 178 -4.49 -0.35 -3.69
CA TYR A 178 -4.83 -0.66 -2.30
C TYR A 178 -5.39 0.59 -1.60
N PRO A 179 -6.69 0.58 -1.19
CA PRO A 179 -7.38 1.80 -0.74
C PRO A 179 -7.02 2.21 0.69
N GLY A 180 -6.10 1.49 1.32
CA GLY A 180 -5.75 1.63 2.73
C GLY A 180 -6.60 0.74 3.63
N CYS A 181 -6.06 0.44 4.83
CA CYS A 181 -6.64 -0.57 5.70
C CYS A 181 -8.06 -0.25 6.16
N ARG A 182 -8.34 1.02 6.46
CA ARG A 182 -9.66 1.43 6.95
C ARG A 182 -10.72 1.24 5.88
N GLU A 183 -10.42 1.66 4.65
CA GLU A 183 -11.38 1.57 3.55
C GLU A 183 -11.59 0.13 3.08
N ALA A 184 -10.51 -0.66 3.03
CA ALA A 184 -10.57 -2.09 2.79
C ALA A 184 -11.51 -2.81 3.79
N LEU A 185 -11.32 -2.57 5.09
CA LEU A 185 -12.15 -3.19 6.12
C LEU A 185 -13.59 -2.65 6.11
N ARG A 186 -13.78 -1.36 5.84
CA ARG A 186 -15.11 -0.76 5.69
C ARG A 186 -15.86 -1.44 4.54
N THR A 187 -15.23 -1.60 3.39
CA THR A 187 -15.78 -2.33 2.24
C THR A 187 -16.11 -3.77 2.60
N ALA A 188 -15.22 -4.47 3.31
CA ALA A 188 -15.46 -5.84 3.75
C ALA A 188 -16.68 -5.96 4.68
N PHE A 189 -16.83 -5.05 5.65
CA PHE A 189 -17.99 -5.03 6.54
C PHE A 189 -19.29 -4.70 5.81
N THR A 190 -19.27 -3.76 4.87
CA THR A 190 -20.42 -3.50 3.99
C THR A 190 -20.81 -4.75 3.20
N ARG A 191 -19.84 -5.45 2.61
CA ARG A 191 -20.08 -6.72 1.88
C ARG A 191 -20.64 -7.83 2.77
N ARG A 192 -20.39 -7.80 4.08
CA ARG A 192 -20.99 -8.71 5.07
C ARG A 192 -22.42 -8.33 5.49
N GLY A 193 -23.01 -7.29 4.89
CA GLY A 193 -24.35 -6.83 5.25
C GLY A 193 -24.40 -5.94 6.50
N THR A 194 -23.27 -5.34 6.90
CA THR A 194 -23.28 -4.39 8.01
C THR A 194 -24.02 -3.11 7.59
N PRO A 195 -25.05 -2.68 8.34
CA PRO A 195 -25.78 -1.47 7.99
C PRO A 195 -24.91 -0.20 8.22
N PRO A 196 -25.09 0.87 7.42
CA PRO A 196 -24.22 2.06 7.45
C PRO A 196 -24.04 2.70 8.83
N GLU A 197 -25.09 2.72 9.64
CA GLU A 197 -25.10 3.25 11.01
C GLU A 197 -24.20 2.44 11.97
N ALA A 198 -24.01 1.15 11.72
CA ALA A 198 -23.17 0.28 12.55
C ALA A 198 -21.69 0.28 12.12
N LEU A 199 -21.37 0.71 10.88
CA LEU A 199 -20.01 0.66 10.33
C LEU A 199 -18.99 1.40 11.20
N ASN A 200 -19.32 2.62 11.65
CA ASN A 200 -18.40 3.41 12.46
C ASN A 200 -18.12 2.75 13.81
N LEU A 201 -19.13 2.13 14.42
CA LEU A 201 -19.00 1.41 15.68
C LEU A 201 -18.15 0.13 15.50
N MET A 202 -18.39 -0.64 14.43
CA MET A 202 -17.57 -1.81 14.11
C MET A 202 -16.11 -1.43 13.85
N MET A 203 -15.87 -0.34 13.12
CA MET A 203 -14.51 0.16 12.89
C MET A 203 -13.82 0.60 14.19
N ALA A 204 -14.56 1.09 15.18
CA ALA A 204 -14.02 1.47 16.49
C ALA A 204 -13.55 0.28 17.35
N SER A 205 -13.90 -0.96 16.96
CA SER A 205 -13.39 -2.17 17.63
C SER A 205 -11.87 -2.37 17.47
N LEU A 206 -11.25 -1.68 16.49
CA LEU A 206 -9.83 -1.78 16.20
C LEU A 206 -9.09 -0.54 16.69
N ALA A 207 -8.12 -0.74 17.59
CA ALA A 207 -7.19 0.32 17.98
C ALA A 207 -6.32 0.75 16.79
N ASP A 208 -5.88 2.00 16.77
CA ASP A 208 -5.04 2.54 15.68
C ASP A 208 -3.76 1.75 15.43
N ASN A 209 -3.15 1.21 16.49
CA ASN A 209 -1.97 0.35 16.35
C ASN A 209 -2.30 -0.98 15.67
N THR A 210 -3.48 -1.54 15.92
CA THR A 210 -3.97 -2.74 15.23
C THR A 210 -4.21 -2.44 13.75
N ILE A 211 -4.79 -1.29 13.41
CA ILE A 211 -4.98 -0.84 12.02
C ILE A 211 -3.63 -0.69 11.31
N LYS A 212 -2.64 -0.05 11.95
CA LYS A 212 -1.28 0.08 11.39
C LYS A 212 -0.63 -1.28 11.15
N GLN A 213 -0.78 -2.21 12.09
CA GLN A 213 -0.26 -3.58 11.97
C GLN A 213 -0.98 -4.36 10.84
N TYR A 214 -2.30 -4.29 10.77
CA TYR A 214 -3.10 -4.96 9.76
C TYR A 214 -2.91 -4.37 8.38
N ASN A 215 -2.66 -3.07 8.26
CA ASN A 215 -2.37 -2.40 7.00
C ASN A 215 -1.21 -3.04 6.24
N VAL A 216 -0.18 -3.54 6.95
CA VAL A 216 0.91 -4.29 6.33
C VAL A 216 0.39 -5.56 5.69
N THR A 217 -0.44 -6.32 6.41
CA THR A 217 -1.02 -7.56 5.89
C THR A 217 -1.91 -7.28 4.69
N LEU A 218 -2.86 -6.36 4.82
CA LEU A 218 -3.85 -6.12 3.78
C LEU A 218 -3.20 -5.58 2.51
N LYS A 219 -2.14 -4.76 2.63
CA LYS A 219 -1.34 -4.32 1.47
C LYS A 219 -0.66 -5.50 0.77
N LEU A 220 0.00 -6.38 1.53
CA LEU A 220 0.68 -7.56 0.98
C LEU A 220 -0.32 -8.53 0.33
N TRP A 221 -1.47 -8.75 0.97
CA TRP A 221 -2.56 -9.55 0.41
C TRP A 221 -3.10 -8.94 -0.87
N TRP A 222 -3.32 -7.62 -0.91
CA TRP A 222 -3.77 -6.94 -2.12
C TRP A 222 -2.82 -7.16 -3.29
N GLN A 223 -1.51 -7.01 -3.05
CA GLN A 223 -0.47 -7.24 -4.04
C GLN A 223 -0.43 -8.70 -4.50
N PHE A 224 -0.57 -9.64 -3.57
CA PHE A 224 -0.64 -11.06 -3.87
C PHE A 224 -1.87 -11.41 -4.73
N CYS A 225 -3.04 -10.87 -4.39
CA CYS A 225 -4.25 -11.08 -5.17
C CYS A 225 -4.14 -10.48 -6.57
N SER A 226 -3.57 -9.27 -6.69
CA SER A 226 -3.33 -8.64 -8.00
C SER A 226 -2.38 -9.44 -8.89
N SER A 227 -1.35 -10.10 -8.33
CA SER A 227 -0.42 -10.91 -9.13
C SER A 227 -0.95 -12.29 -9.50
N HIS A 228 -1.94 -12.81 -8.77
CA HIS A 228 -2.53 -14.14 -8.99
C HIS A 228 -3.96 -14.08 -9.56
N ASN A 229 -4.46 -12.89 -9.91
CA ASN A 229 -5.82 -12.65 -10.41
C ASN A 229 -6.92 -13.18 -9.46
N ILE A 230 -6.79 -12.91 -8.16
CA ILE A 230 -7.71 -13.34 -7.09
C ILE A 230 -8.59 -12.15 -6.67
N ASP A 231 -9.88 -12.39 -6.40
CA ASP A 231 -10.74 -11.40 -5.73
C ASP A 231 -10.24 -11.17 -4.29
N VAL A 232 -9.87 -9.93 -3.99
CA VAL A 232 -9.32 -9.52 -2.69
C VAL A 232 -10.23 -9.86 -1.50
N PHE A 233 -11.55 -9.81 -1.65
CA PHE A 233 -12.51 -10.04 -0.59
C PHE A 233 -13.07 -11.47 -0.56
N ASN A 234 -12.98 -12.18 -1.70
CA ASN A 234 -13.53 -13.52 -1.89
C ASN A 234 -12.47 -14.60 -2.15
N GLY A 235 -11.18 -14.32 -1.90
CA GLY A 235 -10.11 -15.32 -2.02
C GLY A 235 -10.40 -16.57 -1.19
N SER A 236 -10.05 -17.74 -1.70
CA SER A 236 -10.36 -19.04 -1.09
C SER A 236 -9.43 -19.41 0.07
N ILE A 237 -9.74 -20.51 0.78
CA ILE A 237 -8.83 -21.10 1.77
C ILE A 237 -7.48 -21.45 1.13
N SER A 238 -7.50 -22.00 -0.10
CA SER A 238 -6.28 -22.35 -0.84
C SER A 238 -5.41 -21.11 -1.11
N ASP A 239 -6.03 -20.01 -1.51
CA ASP A 239 -5.34 -18.74 -1.75
C ASP A 239 -4.70 -18.19 -0.47
N MET A 240 -5.44 -18.25 0.64
CA MET A 240 -4.93 -17.82 1.94
C MET A 240 -3.78 -18.71 2.42
N LEU A 241 -3.84 -20.03 2.25
CA LEU A 241 -2.75 -20.95 2.58
C LEU A 241 -1.51 -20.65 1.73
N SER A 242 -1.69 -20.40 0.43
CA SER A 242 -0.63 -20.03 -0.50
C SER A 242 0.04 -18.72 -0.09
N PHE A 243 -0.76 -17.69 0.24
CA PHE A 243 -0.26 -16.42 0.76
C PHE A 243 0.52 -16.57 2.08
N LEU A 244 -0.03 -17.28 3.07
CA LEU A 244 0.66 -17.48 4.35
C LEU A 244 1.96 -18.26 4.18
N THR A 245 1.97 -19.24 3.28
CA THR A 245 3.19 -20.00 2.93
C THR A 245 4.22 -19.10 2.26
N HIS A 246 3.81 -18.27 1.32
CA HIS A 246 4.69 -17.28 0.69
C HIS A 246 5.32 -16.33 1.74
N GLN A 247 4.51 -15.84 2.69
CA GLN A 247 5.02 -14.99 3.77
C GLN A 247 5.98 -15.74 4.72
N PHE A 248 5.73 -17.03 4.99
CA PHE A 248 6.63 -17.86 5.79
C PHE A 248 8.00 -18.04 5.13
N ASN A 249 7.99 -18.30 3.82
CA ASN A 249 9.18 -18.44 2.98
C ASN A 249 9.97 -17.12 2.93
N ASN A 250 9.28 -15.98 2.94
CA ASN A 250 9.89 -14.64 3.08
C ASN A 250 10.41 -14.32 4.49
N GLY A 251 10.50 -15.31 5.40
CA GLY A 251 11.11 -15.15 6.72
C GLY A 251 10.14 -14.77 7.85
N CYS A 252 8.82 -14.73 7.62
CA CYS A 252 7.87 -14.42 8.68
C CYS A 252 7.90 -15.46 9.82
N SER A 253 7.86 -14.97 11.07
CA SER A 253 7.69 -15.83 12.25
C SER A 253 6.24 -16.30 12.41
N TYR A 254 6.00 -17.30 13.26
CA TYR A 254 4.65 -17.70 13.65
C TYR A 254 3.78 -16.51 14.11
N GLY A 255 4.37 -15.59 14.90
CA GLY A 255 3.66 -14.42 15.40
C GLY A 255 3.21 -13.48 14.29
N SER A 256 4.06 -13.28 13.28
CA SER A 256 3.75 -12.48 12.09
C SER A 256 2.64 -13.13 11.26
N LEU A 257 2.73 -14.45 11.02
CA LEU A 257 1.70 -15.18 10.30
C LEU A 257 0.35 -15.20 11.02
N ASN A 258 0.34 -15.34 12.34
CA ASN A 258 -0.91 -15.27 13.11
C ASN A 258 -1.52 -13.86 13.07
N SER A 259 -0.69 -12.81 12.97
CA SER A 259 -1.16 -11.45 12.70
C SER A 259 -1.78 -11.35 11.31
N HIS A 260 -1.15 -11.93 10.28
CA HIS A 260 -1.68 -11.96 8.92
C HIS A 260 -3.05 -12.66 8.90
N ARG A 261 -3.15 -13.84 9.52
CA ARG A 261 -4.41 -14.57 9.68
C ARG A 261 -5.50 -13.71 10.32
N SER A 262 -5.17 -13.00 11.39
CA SER A 262 -6.15 -12.18 12.14
C SER A 262 -6.60 -10.93 11.37
N ALA A 263 -5.75 -10.37 10.50
CA ALA A 263 -6.14 -9.28 9.61
C ALA A 263 -7.06 -9.81 8.49
N LEU A 264 -6.70 -10.94 7.87
CA LEU A 264 -7.47 -11.56 6.80
C LEU A 264 -8.83 -12.07 7.28
N SER A 265 -8.97 -12.50 8.53
CA SER A 265 -10.28 -12.86 9.10
C SER A 265 -11.29 -11.71 9.16
N LEU A 266 -10.82 -10.46 9.09
CA LEU A 266 -11.70 -9.29 8.99
C LEU A 266 -11.99 -8.88 7.54
N LEU A 267 -11.10 -9.24 6.60
CA LEU A 267 -11.22 -8.88 5.19
C LEU A 267 -12.04 -9.90 4.39
N LEU A 268 -11.71 -11.20 4.52
CA LEU A 268 -12.33 -12.27 3.73
C LEU A 268 -13.75 -12.53 4.20
N THR A 269 -14.71 -12.58 3.28
CA THR A 269 -16.14 -12.64 3.61
C THR A 269 -16.77 -14.02 3.43
N ASN A 270 -16.04 -14.94 2.80
CA ASN A 270 -16.54 -16.21 2.29
C ASN A 270 -16.37 -17.42 3.23
N PHE A 271 -15.54 -17.34 4.28
CA PHE A 271 -15.38 -18.41 5.27
C PHE A 271 -14.85 -17.91 6.62
N ASP A 272 -15.01 -18.74 7.66
CA ASP A 272 -14.43 -18.47 8.97
C ASP A 272 -12.96 -18.93 9.04
N VAL A 273 -12.08 -17.97 8.75
CA VAL A 273 -10.63 -18.07 8.88
C VAL A 273 -10.17 -18.56 10.28
N GLY A 274 -10.93 -18.26 11.33
CA GLY A 274 -10.59 -18.61 12.70
C GLY A 274 -10.79 -20.10 13.03
N SER A 275 -11.81 -20.72 12.45
CA SER A 275 -12.17 -22.11 12.72
C SER A 275 -11.51 -23.12 11.78
N ASP A 276 -11.06 -22.69 10.59
CA ASP A 276 -10.50 -23.57 9.57
C ASP A 276 -9.31 -24.45 10.05
N VAL A 277 -9.39 -25.75 9.74
CA VAL A 277 -8.43 -26.76 10.21
C VAL A 277 -7.09 -26.64 9.48
N CYS A 278 -7.10 -26.33 8.18
CA CYS A 278 -5.90 -26.23 7.36
C CYS A 278 -5.04 -25.03 7.79
N ILE A 279 -5.66 -23.88 8.03
CA ILE A 279 -4.99 -22.67 8.53
C ILE A 279 -4.37 -22.93 9.91
N LYS A 280 -5.09 -23.60 10.82
CA LYS A 280 -4.56 -23.99 12.14
C LYS A 280 -3.36 -24.94 12.01
N ARG A 281 -3.44 -25.94 11.11
CA ARG A 281 -2.34 -26.88 10.83
C ARG A 281 -1.12 -26.18 10.25
N LEU A 282 -1.32 -25.26 9.29
CA LEU A 282 -0.24 -24.47 8.70
C LEU A 282 0.49 -23.65 9.76
N LEU A 283 -0.25 -22.91 10.61
CA LEU A 283 0.36 -22.11 11.68
C LEU A 283 1.10 -22.99 12.69
N LYS A 284 0.55 -24.17 13.05
CA LYS A 284 1.23 -25.15 13.90
C LYS A 284 2.52 -25.66 13.25
N GLY A 285 2.51 -25.91 11.94
CA GLY A 285 3.67 -26.29 11.15
C GLY A 285 4.74 -25.20 11.15
N ALA A 286 4.35 -23.95 10.88
CA ALA A 286 5.25 -22.80 10.90
C ALA A 286 5.93 -22.62 12.27
N TYR A 287 5.19 -22.81 13.38
CA TYR A 287 5.76 -22.80 14.73
C TYR A 287 6.75 -23.94 14.96
N LYS A 288 6.44 -25.17 14.50
CA LYS A 288 7.35 -26.31 14.68
C LYS A 288 8.63 -26.18 13.87
N ILE A 289 8.55 -25.69 12.64
CA ILE A 289 9.69 -25.51 11.74
C ILE A 289 10.56 -24.33 12.22
N ARG A 290 9.92 -23.23 12.64
CA ARG A 290 10.60 -22.02 13.13
C ARG A 290 10.04 -21.62 14.50
N PRO A 291 10.45 -22.30 15.58
CA PRO A 291 9.94 -22.01 16.92
C PRO A 291 10.44 -20.65 17.40
N ASN A 292 9.50 -19.84 17.89
CA ASN A 292 9.84 -18.57 18.51
C ASN A 292 10.47 -18.85 19.88
N LYS A 293 11.75 -18.50 20.05
CA LYS A 293 12.40 -18.51 21.36
C LYS A 293 11.93 -17.31 22.19
N PRO A 294 11.79 -17.44 23.53
CA PRO A 294 11.60 -16.29 24.39
C PRO A 294 12.70 -15.27 24.13
N LYS A 295 12.33 -13.99 24.05
CA LYS A 295 13.32 -12.93 23.82
C LYS A 295 14.37 -12.87 24.94
N TYR A 296 13.98 -13.19 26.17
CA TYR A 296 14.83 -13.16 27.35
C TYR A 296 14.71 -14.49 28.11
N THR A 297 15.85 -15.14 28.33
CA THR A 297 16.02 -16.31 29.20
C THR A 297 16.43 -15.92 30.62
N SER A 298 17.13 -14.80 30.78
CA SER A 298 17.49 -14.15 32.04
C SER A 298 17.09 -12.68 32.04
N THR A 299 17.26 -11.99 33.17
CA THR A 299 17.09 -10.54 33.29
C THR A 299 18.28 -9.90 34.02
N TRP A 300 18.33 -8.57 34.04
CA TRP A 300 19.43 -7.79 34.65
C TRP A 300 18.99 -7.25 36.01
N ASP A 301 19.96 -6.91 36.87
CA ASP A 301 19.72 -6.39 38.21
C ASP A 301 19.31 -4.89 38.18
N PRO A 302 18.08 -4.53 38.63
CA PRO A 302 17.64 -3.15 38.77
C PRO A 302 18.60 -2.23 39.53
N GLN A 303 19.39 -2.78 40.47
CA GLN A 303 20.27 -1.98 41.32
C GLN A 303 21.35 -1.25 40.52
N LEU A 304 21.81 -1.80 39.39
CA LEU A 304 22.76 -1.13 38.49
C LEU A 304 22.22 0.23 38.04
N VAL A 305 20.95 0.26 37.61
CA VAL A 305 20.29 1.47 37.16
C VAL A 305 19.96 2.40 38.33
N LEU A 306 19.52 1.85 39.47
CA LEU A 306 19.22 2.65 40.67
C LEU A 306 20.46 3.37 41.21
N ASN A 307 21.60 2.68 41.27
CA ASN A 307 22.89 3.25 41.67
C ASN A 307 23.39 4.30 40.67
N HIS A 308 23.14 4.10 39.37
CA HIS A 308 23.50 5.10 38.37
C HIS A 308 22.70 6.40 38.56
N VAL A 309 21.38 6.29 38.71
CA VAL A 309 20.50 7.48 38.82
C VAL A 309 20.48 8.11 40.21
N SER A 310 20.96 7.42 41.25
CA SER A 310 21.14 8.01 42.58
C SER A 310 22.20 9.12 42.57
N ASN A 311 23.14 9.09 41.62
CA ASN A 311 24.14 10.15 41.41
C ASN A 311 23.57 11.39 40.70
N TRP A 312 22.32 11.34 40.23
CA TRP A 312 21.66 12.48 39.59
C TRP A 312 20.87 13.29 40.63
N TYR A 313 21.56 13.84 41.61
CA TYR A 313 20.96 14.64 42.70
C TYR A 313 21.86 15.84 42.98
N PRO A 314 21.34 17.03 43.34
CA PRO A 314 19.92 17.38 43.56
C PRO A 314 19.05 17.43 42.30
N ASN A 315 17.74 17.12 42.41
CA ASN A 315 16.84 17.07 41.26
C ASN A 315 16.68 18.42 40.54
N LEU A 316 16.63 19.53 41.30
CA LEU A 316 16.38 20.87 40.79
C LEU A 316 17.56 21.44 39.97
N GLU A 317 18.75 20.85 40.11
CA GLU A 317 19.97 21.23 39.38
C GLU A 317 20.15 20.43 38.08
N LEU A 318 19.31 19.42 37.85
CA LEU A 318 19.38 18.60 36.65
C LEU A 318 18.87 19.36 35.42
N SER A 319 19.51 19.09 34.28
CA SER A 319 18.92 19.47 32.98
C SER A 319 17.55 18.82 32.79
N ILE A 320 16.67 19.47 32.03
CA ILE A 320 15.32 18.94 31.72
C ILE A 320 15.41 17.52 31.16
N GLU A 321 16.40 17.23 30.32
CA GLU A 321 16.63 15.89 29.80
C GLU A 321 16.93 14.87 30.91
N LYS A 322 17.88 15.17 31.82
CA LYS A 322 18.27 14.27 32.90
C LYS A 322 17.11 14.01 33.88
N ILE A 323 16.40 15.04 34.33
CA ILE A 323 15.25 14.84 35.23
C ILE A 323 14.10 14.09 34.55
N THR A 324 13.87 14.31 33.25
CA THR A 324 12.87 13.54 32.48
C THR A 324 13.24 12.07 32.43
N LYS A 325 14.50 11.75 32.09
CA LYS A 325 15.04 10.38 32.07
C LYS A 325 14.93 9.73 33.45
N LYS A 326 15.31 10.45 34.51
CA LYS A 326 15.21 10.01 35.92
C LYS A 326 13.77 9.68 36.32
N LEU A 327 12.83 10.56 36.00
CA LEU A 327 11.42 10.32 36.30
C LEU A 327 10.91 9.06 35.60
N VAL A 328 11.17 8.96 34.30
CA VAL A 328 10.67 7.84 33.47
C VAL A 328 11.22 6.49 33.93
N ILE A 329 12.51 6.41 34.27
CA ILE A 329 13.11 5.14 34.70
C ILE A 329 12.60 4.71 36.06
N LEU A 330 12.41 5.64 37.01
CA LEU A 330 11.84 5.36 38.32
C LEU A 330 10.35 4.98 38.23
N LEU A 331 9.57 5.64 37.35
CA LEU A 331 8.21 5.20 37.05
C LEU A 331 8.18 3.76 36.52
N ALA A 332 9.10 3.41 35.62
CA ALA A 332 9.19 2.08 35.04
C ALA A 332 9.55 0.99 36.08
N LEU A 333 10.52 1.27 36.97
CA LEU A 333 10.96 0.35 38.01
C LEU A 333 9.93 0.21 39.14
N CYS A 334 9.41 1.32 39.67
CA CYS A 334 8.55 1.30 40.85
C CYS A 334 7.11 0.86 40.57
N THR A 335 6.63 1.04 39.33
CA THR A 335 5.23 0.71 38.98
C THR A 335 5.10 -0.51 38.06
N ALA A 336 6.21 -0.94 37.44
CA ALA A 336 6.24 -2.02 36.47
C ALA A 336 5.21 -1.89 35.31
N HIS A 337 4.61 -0.73 35.07
CA HIS A 337 3.61 -0.52 34.01
C HIS A 337 4.25 -0.49 32.60
N ARG A 338 3.41 -0.59 31.56
CA ARG A 338 3.89 -0.48 30.17
C ARG A 338 4.23 0.97 29.86
N VAL A 339 5.20 1.17 28.97
CA VAL A 339 5.61 2.51 28.50
C VAL A 339 4.45 3.34 27.94
N GLN A 340 3.47 2.69 27.29
CA GLN A 340 2.23 3.33 26.83
C GLN A 340 1.49 4.03 27.98
N THR A 341 1.44 3.41 29.16
CA THR A 341 0.78 3.97 30.35
C THR A 341 1.43 5.31 30.73
N PHE A 342 2.76 5.41 30.67
CA PHE A 342 3.48 6.63 31.02
C PHE A 342 3.21 7.78 30.03
N SER A 343 3.07 7.49 28.73
CA SER A 343 2.69 8.51 27.74
C SER A 343 1.28 9.08 27.93
N LEU A 344 0.40 8.33 28.61
CA LEU A 344 -1.00 8.70 28.85
C LEU A 344 -1.22 9.42 30.18
N ILE A 345 -0.19 9.61 31.00
CA ILE A 345 -0.34 10.33 32.27
C ILE A 345 -0.72 11.79 31.99
N LYS A 346 -1.85 12.23 32.56
CA LYS A 346 -2.34 13.61 32.47
C LYS A 346 -2.09 14.35 33.78
N MET A 347 -1.68 15.60 33.69
CA MET A 347 -1.40 16.48 34.85
C MET A 347 -2.58 16.54 35.81
N LYS A 348 -3.81 16.70 35.28
CA LYS A 348 -5.04 16.78 36.08
C LYS A 348 -5.37 15.51 36.88
N ASN A 349 -4.76 14.38 36.53
CA ASN A 349 -4.97 13.10 37.21
C ASN A 349 -3.87 12.77 38.22
N VAL A 350 -2.93 13.69 38.45
CA VAL A 350 -1.86 13.55 39.44
C VAL A 350 -2.34 14.18 40.75
N SER A 351 -2.37 13.38 41.81
CA SER A 351 -2.71 13.83 43.16
C SER A 351 -1.52 13.62 44.09
N ILE A 352 -1.04 14.70 44.71
CA ILE A 352 0.05 14.66 45.68
C ILE A 352 -0.57 14.64 47.07
N THR A 353 -0.20 13.65 47.87
CA THR A 353 -0.66 13.44 49.25
C THR A 353 0.53 13.52 50.20
N GLN A 354 0.28 13.44 51.51
CA GLN A 354 1.36 13.43 52.51
C GLN A 354 2.26 12.18 52.43
N THR A 355 1.72 11.06 51.96
CA THR A 355 2.43 9.77 51.91
C THR A 355 3.06 9.47 50.55
N GLY A 356 2.69 10.20 49.50
CA GLY A 356 3.20 9.99 48.15
C GLY A 356 2.33 10.62 47.07
N VAL A 357 2.52 10.18 45.83
CA VAL A 357 1.77 10.61 44.65
C VAL A 357 0.90 9.46 44.13
N LYS A 358 -0.37 9.74 43.86
CA LYS A 358 -1.28 8.82 43.16
C LYS A 358 -1.63 9.38 41.79
N ILE A 359 -1.53 8.55 40.75
CA ILE A 359 -1.77 8.93 39.36
C ILE A 359 -2.85 8.03 38.76
N ALA A 360 -4.02 8.60 38.46
CA ALA A 360 -5.10 7.85 37.81
C ALA A 360 -4.91 7.81 36.27
N ILE A 361 -4.93 6.62 35.69
CA ILE A 361 -4.89 6.44 34.24
C ILE A 361 -6.32 6.34 33.73
N THR A 362 -6.85 7.41 33.17
CA THR A 362 -8.25 7.45 32.71
C THR A 362 -8.44 6.87 31.30
N ASP A 363 -7.38 6.87 30.50
CA ASP A 363 -7.40 6.46 29.10
C ASP A 363 -7.36 4.94 28.97
N ILE A 364 -8.01 4.40 27.93
CA ILE A 364 -8.02 2.97 27.63
C ILE A 364 -6.60 2.51 27.25
N ILE A 365 -6.13 1.48 27.95
CA ILE A 365 -4.85 0.81 27.71
C ILE A 365 -5.07 -0.65 27.33
N LYS A 366 -4.00 -1.33 26.90
CA LYS A 366 -4.04 -2.75 26.47
C LYS A 366 -4.65 -3.72 27.48
N THR A 367 -4.66 -3.38 28.77
CA THR A 367 -5.20 -4.22 29.86
C THR A 367 -6.57 -3.77 30.35
N SER A 368 -7.12 -2.69 29.80
CA SER A 368 -8.47 -2.24 30.06
C SER A 368 -9.46 -3.25 29.48
N ALA A 369 -10.57 -3.46 30.18
CA ALA A 369 -11.67 -4.32 29.76
C ALA A 369 -12.97 -3.78 30.35
N PRO A 370 -14.14 -4.14 29.79
CA PRO A 370 -15.43 -3.82 30.40
C PRO A 370 -15.48 -4.29 31.86
N ARG A 371 -16.04 -3.45 32.74
CA ARG A 371 -16.18 -3.73 34.19
C ARG A 371 -14.86 -3.95 34.95
N ARG A 372 -13.72 -3.53 34.37
CA ARG A 372 -12.42 -3.57 35.03
C ARG A 372 -11.96 -2.15 35.34
N ASP A 373 -11.52 -1.95 36.58
CA ASP A 373 -10.96 -0.68 37.00
C ASP A 373 -9.71 -0.32 36.20
N GLN A 374 -9.58 0.96 35.88
CA GLN A 374 -8.32 1.48 35.35
C GLN A 374 -7.27 1.57 36.45
N PRO A 375 -5.97 1.42 36.12
CA PRO A 375 -4.94 1.42 37.13
C PRO A 375 -4.72 2.80 37.75
N ILE A 376 -4.39 2.79 39.04
CA ILE A 376 -3.87 3.94 39.78
C ILE A 376 -2.42 3.62 40.13
N LEU A 377 -1.48 4.41 39.61
CA LEU A 377 -0.07 4.27 39.94
C LEU A 377 0.17 4.96 41.29
N SER A 378 0.79 4.25 42.21
CA SER A 378 1.13 4.75 43.54
C SER A 378 2.64 4.88 43.66
N LEU A 379 3.10 6.09 43.97
CA LEU A 379 4.51 6.43 44.15
C LEU A 379 4.70 6.93 45.59
N PRO A 380 5.18 6.10 46.52
CA PRO A 380 5.44 6.54 47.89
C PRO A 380 6.60 7.54 47.97
N PHE A 381 6.64 8.36 49.01
CA PHE A 381 7.84 9.10 49.38
C PHE A 381 8.83 8.18 50.08
N PHE A 382 10.01 7.98 49.48
CA PHE A 382 11.13 7.30 50.12
C PHE A 382 11.98 8.32 50.88
N ARG A 383 11.82 8.39 52.20
CA ARG A 383 12.56 9.33 53.06
C ARG A 383 14.00 8.86 53.30
N ASP A 384 14.20 7.55 53.38
CA ASP A 384 15.51 6.95 53.63
C ASP A 384 16.41 6.92 52.38
N ASN A 385 15.83 7.11 51.19
CA ASN A 385 16.58 7.18 49.93
C ASN A 385 16.00 8.24 48.99
N ILE A 386 16.23 9.50 49.36
CA ILE A 386 15.70 10.66 48.64
C ILE A 386 16.22 10.78 47.21
N ASN A 387 17.45 10.31 46.95
CA ASN A 387 18.12 10.41 45.66
C ASN A 387 17.39 9.63 44.55
N ILE A 388 16.66 8.57 44.90
CA ILE A 388 15.88 7.77 43.94
C ILE A 388 14.37 7.77 44.24
N CYS A 389 13.89 8.73 45.04
CA CYS A 389 12.48 8.83 45.41
C CYS A 389 11.62 9.23 44.18
N PRO A 390 10.74 8.35 43.65
CA PRO A 390 9.95 8.64 42.46
C PRO A 390 8.96 9.79 42.67
N ALA A 391 8.38 9.90 43.88
CA ALA A 391 7.44 10.95 44.24
C ALA A 391 8.12 12.34 44.27
N SER A 392 9.32 12.43 44.86
CA SER A 392 10.10 13.68 44.89
C SER A 392 10.52 14.11 43.49
N VAL A 393 11.09 13.18 42.69
CA VAL A 393 11.48 13.47 41.30
C VAL A 393 10.29 13.93 40.46
N LEU A 394 9.10 13.34 40.65
CA LEU A 394 7.90 13.78 39.95
C LEU A 394 7.48 15.20 40.35
N LYS A 395 7.50 15.52 41.64
CA LYS A 395 7.17 16.87 42.13
C LYS A 395 8.13 17.92 41.56
N ASP A 396 9.43 17.64 41.61
CA ASP A 396 10.47 18.53 41.09
C ASP A 396 10.38 18.66 39.56
N TYR A 397 10.07 17.58 38.86
CA TYR A 397 9.82 17.59 37.42
C TYR A 397 8.64 18.52 37.05
N ILE A 398 7.53 18.43 37.77
CA ILE A 398 6.38 19.31 37.56
C ILE A 398 6.78 20.77 37.77
N PHE A 399 7.56 21.06 38.80
CA PHE A 399 8.05 22.40 39.10
C PHE A 399 8.93 22.96 37.97
N VAL A 400 9.99 22.25 37.58
CA VAL A 400 10.94 22.75 36.56
C VAL A 400 10.33 22.85 35.15
N THR A 401 9.30 22.05 34.86
CA THR A 401 8.60 22.08 33.57
C THR A 401 7.44 23.08 33.50
N LYS A 402 7.12 23.79 34.60
CA LYS A 402 5.95 24.69 34.69
C LYS A 402 5.89 25.70 33.53
N ASN A 403 7.01 26.36 33.22
CA ASN A 403 7.08 27.40 32.19
C ASN A 403 7.12 26.84 30.75
N MET A 404 7.31 25.53 30.59
CA MET A 404 7.34 24.87 29.27
C MET A 404 5.96 24.36 28.83
N ARG A 405 4.99 24.35 29.75
CA ARG A 405 3.66 23.78 29.55
C ARG A 405 2.78 24.79 28.83
N THR A 406 2.21 24.36 27.70
CA THR A 406 1.19 25.11 26.98
C THR A 406 -0.21 24.60 27.35
N PRO A 407 -1.26 25.43 27.27
CA PRO A 407 -2.64 25.02 27.59
C PRO A 407 -3.10 23.79 26.79
N ASN A 408 -2.55 23.58 25.59
CA ASN A 408 -2.92 22.49 24.69
C ASN A 408 -2.27 21.14 25.06
N VAL A 409 -1.34 21.10 26.03
CA VAL A 409 -0.62 19.88 26.42
C VAL A 409 -0.96 19.48 27.84
N GLY A 410 -1.97 18.61 27.99
CA GLY A 410 -2.39 18.07 29.29
C GLY A 410 -1.52 16.93 29.84
N ASN A 411 -0.59 16.39 29.04
CA ASN A 411 0.26 15.27 29.43
C ASN A 411 1.33 15.69 30.46
N LEU A 412 1.65 14.79 31.41
CA LEU A 412 2.71 15.01 32.38
C LEU A 412 4.07 15.10 31.68
N LEU A 413 4.41 14.09 30.86
CA LEU A 413 5.71 13.99 30.20
C LEU A 413 5.76 14.79 28.89
N LEU A 414 6.74 15.68 28.79
CA LEU A 414 6.99 16.54 27.63
C LEU A 414 8.25 16.12 26.86
N THR A 415 8.34 16.50 25.60
CA THR A 415 9.61 16.47 24.86
C THR A 415 10.53 17.57 25.36
N PHE A 416 11.78 17.23 25.68
CA PHE A 416 12.76 18.21 26.18
C PHE A 416 13.36 19.11 25.09
N LYS A 417 13.22 18.76 23.80
CA LYS A 417 13.57 19.65 22.67
C LYS A 417 12.37 20.53 22.27
N LYS A 418 12.63 21.80 21.92
CA LYS A 418 11.62 22.71 21.36
C LYS A 418 11.18 22.23 19.97
N PRO A 419 9.90 22.41 19.59
CA PRO A 419 8.77 22.81 20.44
C PRO A 419 8.42 21.70 21.45
N HIS A 420 8.14 22.09 22.69
CA HIS A 420 7.78 21.16 23.78
C HIS A 420 6.36 20.62 23.55
N LYS A 421 6.26 19.33 23.25
CA LYS A 421 5.01 18.62 22.94
C LYS A 421 4.80 17.45 23.91
N ALA A 422 3.61 16.88 23.91
CA ALA A 422 3.35 15.61 24.58
C ALA A 422 4.29 14.53 24.05
N THR A 423 4.88 13.75 24.95
CA THR A 423 5.82 12.69 24.58
C THR A 423 5.10 11.41 24.14
N THR A 424 5.71 10.68 23.21
CA THR A 424 5.19 9.40 22.71
C THR A 424 5.81 8.21 23.45
N ALA A 425 5.13 7.05 23.44
CA ALA A 425 5.67 5.82 24.00
C ALA A 425 7.03 5.41 23.38
N GLN A 426 7.26 5.72 22.10
CA GLN A 426 8.53 5.48 21.43
C GLN A 426 9.67 6.33 22.03
N SER A 427 9.41 7.62 22.28
CA SER A 427 10.39 8.51 22.92
C SER A 427 10.75 8.03 24.33
N ILE A 428 9.75 7.67 25.14
CA ILE A 428 9.95 7.13 26.49
C ILE A 428 10.77 5.83 26.44
N SER A 429 10.43 4.92 25.52
CA SER A 429 11.16 3.66 25.33
C SER A 429 12.63 3.91 24.97
N ARG A 430 12.91 4.88 24.11
CA ARG A 430 14.28 5.29 23.77
C ARG A 430 15.03 5.85 24.99
N TRP A 431 14.40 6.70 25.79
CA TRP A 431 15.01 7.25 26.99
C TRP A 431 15.34 6.18 28.02
N ILE A 432 14.41 5.24 28.27
CA ILE A 432 14.66 4.07 29.13
C ILE A 432 15.87 3.28 28.62
N LYS A 433 15.92 2.99 27.30
CA LYS A 433 17.05 2.25 26.72
C LYS A 433 18.37 2.99 26.89
N GLN A 434 18.39 4.32 26.77
CA GLN A 434 19.59 5.13 26.99
C GLN A 434 20.08 5.02 28.44
N VAL A 435 19.20 5.20 29.43
CA VAL A 435 19.59 5.10 30.85
C VAL A 435 20.08 3.69 31.19
N ILE A 436 19.41 2.65 30.70
CA ILE A 436 19.84 1.25 30.87
C ILE A 436 21.27 1.06 30.30
N SER A 437 21.53 1.59 29.10
CA SER A 437 22.86 1.53 28.47
C SER A 437 23.92 2.28 29.28
N GLU A 438 23.60 3.50 29.74
CA GLU A 438 24.48 4.36 30.54
C GLU A 438 24.80 3.74 31.91
N SER A 439 23.94 2.83 32.39
CA SER A 439 24.11 2.11 33.66
C SER A 439 24.91 0.80 33.52
N GLY A 440 25.43 0.50 32.32
CA GLY A 440 26.27 -0.69 32.07
C GLY A 440 25.52 -1.98 31.73
N VAL A 441 24.20 -1.92 31.47
CA VAL A 441 23.42 -3.09 31.04
C VAL A 441 23.55 -3.26 29.52
N ASP A 442 23.80 -4.49 29.07
CA ASP A 442 23.92 -4.80 27.64
C ASP A 442 22.59 -4.60 26.88
N VAL A 443 22.54 -3.53 26.08
CA VAL A 443 21.38 -3.15 25.28
C VAL A 443 21.25 -3.87 23.94
N ASN A 444 22.24 -4.70 23.57
CA ASN A 444 22.12 -5.65 22.46
C ASN A 444 21.25 -6.83 22.86
N THR A 445 21.41 -7.31 24.10
CA THR A 445 20.55 -8.33 24.69
C THR A 445 19.22 -7.73 25.16
N PHE A 446 19.24 -6.66 25.95
CA PHE A 446 18.05 -6.15 26.65
C PHE A 446 17.46 -4.88 26.01
N SER A 447 16.18 -4.94 25.60
CA SER A 447 15.47 -3.73 25.14
C SER A 447 14.79 -2.98 26.28
N ALA A 448 14.26 -1.78 26.03
CA ALA A 448 13.56 -0.98 27.04
C ALA A 448 12.45 -1.74 27.79
N HIS A 449 11.77 -2.70 27.15
CA HIS A 449 10.74 -3.52 27.80
C HIS A 449 11.27 -4.51 28.84
N SER A 450 12.58 -4.83 28.80
CA SER A 450 13.22 -5.71 29.79
C SER A 450 13.15 -5.14 31.21
N ILE A 451 13.05 -3.82 31.37
CA ILE A 451 12.92 -3.17 32.69
C ILE A 451 11.75 -3.71 33.52
N ARG A 452 10.66 -4.08 32.84
CA ARG A 452 9.50 -4.68 33.50
C ARG A 452 9.80 -6.11 33.98
N HIS A 453 10.64 -6.85 33.26
CA HIS A 453 11.12 -8.17 33.70
C HIS A 453 12.03 -8.00 34.92
N ALA A 454 13.00 -7.11 34.85
CA ALA A 454 13.94 -6.82 35.93
C ALA A 454 13.21 -6.38 37.21
N ALA A 455 12.33 -5.38 37.11
CA ALA A 455 11.58 -4.86 38.26
C ALA A 455 10.68 -5.91 38.92
N THR A 456 9.90 -6.66 38.13
CA THR A 456 8.97 -7.65 38.70
C THR A 456 9.68 -8.90 39.23
N SER A 457 10.80 -9.30 38.62
CA SER A 457 11.61 -10.41 39.13
C SER A 457 12.33 -10.01 40.42
N ALA A 458 12.94 -8.83 40.47
CA ALA A 458 13.59 -8.33 41.69
C ALA A 458 12.59 -8.19 42.86
N ALA A 459 11.38 -7.68 42.60
CA ALA A 459 10.33 -7.63 43.62
C ALA A 459 9.96 -9.02 44.15
N TYR A 460 9.87 -10.03 43.27
CA TYR A 460 9.61 -11.40 43.68
C TYR A 460 10.74 -12.00 44.51
N HIS A 461 12.00 -11.81 44.08
CA HIS A 461 13.18 -12.26 44.83
C HIS A 461 13.33 -11.55 46.18
N ALA A 462 12.85 -10.31 46.31
CA ALA A 462 12.76 -9.58 47.57
C ALA A 462 11.59 -10.04 48.47
N GLY A 463 10.84 -11.09 48.09
CA GLY A 463 9.81 -11.71 48.90
C GLY A 463 8.41 -11.12 48.76
N LEU A 464 8.15 -10.23 47.78
CA LEU A 464 6.79 -9.72 47.57
C LEU A 464 5.86 -10.83 47.05
N SER A 465 4.62 -10.83 47.56
CA SER A 465 3.59 -11.76 47.11
C SER A 465 3.28 -11.61 45.61
N LEU A 466 2.99 -12.72 44.95
CA LEU A 466 2.59 -12.72 43.54
C LEU A 466 1.36 -11.85 43.27
N ASP A 467 0.43 -11.78 44.23
CA ASP A 467 -0.79 -10.98 44.11
C ASP A 467 -0.49 -9.48 44.16
N THR A 468 0.42 -9.04 45.03
CA THR A 468 0.92 -7.66 45.05
C THR A 468 1.59 -7.32 43.72
N ILE A 469 2.47 -8.18 43.21
CA ILE A 469 3.16 -7.96 41.93
C ILE A 469 2.17 -7.88 40.77
N ARG A 470 1.18 -8.78 40.73
CA ARG A 470 0.11 -8.77 39.72
C ARG A 470 -0.71 -7.49 39.76
N LYS A 471 -1.14 -7.07 40.95
CA LYS A 471 -1.91 -5.84 41.15
C LYS A 471 -1.12 -4.62 40.68
N THR A 472 0.14 -4.49 41.11
CA THR A 472 1.03 -3.37 40.75
C THR A 472 1.31 -3.34 39.25
N ALA A 473 1.61 -4.48 38.63
CA ALA A 473 1.93 -4.53 37.21
C ALA A 473 0.68 -4.42 36.29
N GLY A 474 -0.53 -4.42 36.85
CA GLY A 474 -1.79 -4.40 36.09
C GLY A 474 -2.15 -5.73 35.42
N TRP A 475 -1.72 -6.86 35.99
CA TRP A 475 -2.17 -8.20 35.60
C TRP A 475 -3.47 -8.59 36.31
N SER A 476 -4.25 -9.50 35.73
CA SER A 476 -5.38 -10.11 36.46
C SER A 476 -4.85 -11.03 37.57
N SER A 477 -5.65 -11.24 38.61
CA SER A 477 -5.33 -12.16 39.72
C SER A 477 -5.01 -13.57 39.23
N THR A 478 -5.71 -14.04 38.21
CA THR A 478 -5.51 -15.38 37.60
C THR A 478 -4.43 -15.44 36.52
N SER A 479 -3.73 -14.34 36.25
CA SER A 479 -2.77 -14.27 35.15
C SER A 479 -1.55 -15.15 35.38
N LEU A 480 -1.22 -16.00 34.40
CA LEU A 480 0.05 -16.73 34.32
C LEU A 480 1.15 -15.91 33.60
N ALA A 481 0.89 -14.65 33.25
CA ALA A 481 1.83 -13.84 32.49
C ALA A 481 3.18 -13.69 33.19
N PHE A 482 3.17 -13.47 34.52
CA PHE A 482 4.39 -13.35 35.31
C PHE A 482 5.25 -14.60 35.17
N ALA A 483 4.72 -15.76 35.55
CA ALA A 483 5.43 -17.04 35.50
C ALA A 483 5.91 -17.39 34.08
N ARG A 484 5.06 -17.20 33.06
CA ARG A 484 5.41 -17.59 31.68
C ARG A 484 6.44 -16.69 31.03
N PHE A 485 6.36 -15.37 31.26
CA PHE A 485 7.08 -14.39 30.46
C PHE A 485 8.03 -13.50 31.25
N TYR A 486 7.74 -13.18 32.51
CA TYR A 486 8.47 -12.14 33.26
C TYR A 486 9.40 -12.67 34.34
N ASN A 487 9.00 -13.72 35.07
CA ASN A 487 9.85 -14.36 36.08
C ASN A 487 11.03 -15.02 35.37
N ARG A 488 12.18 -14.37 35.45
CA ARG A 488 13.44 -14.81 34.83
C ARG A 488 14.54 -14.69 35.87
N PRO A 489 15.50 -15.63 35.89
CA PRO A 489 16.65 -15.50 36.77
C PRO A 489 17.35 -14.18 36.49
N ILE A 490 17.60 -13.41 37.55
CA ILE A 490 18.53 -12.29 37.50
C ILE A 490 19.91 -12.90 37.23
N LEU A 491 20.71 -12.29 36.36
CA LEU A 491 22.07 -12.73 36.08
C LEU A 491 22.94 -12.61 37.34
N THR A 492 22.87 -13.63 38.19
CA THR A 492 23.77 -13.98 39.28
C THR A 492 24.23 -15.42 39.01
N GLY A 493 25.45 -15.79 39.41
CA GLY A 493 26.13 -17.04 38.98
C GLY A 493 25.22 -18.28 38.91
N ASN A 494 25.36 -19.05 37.83
CA ASN A 494 24.40 -20.05 37.32
C ASN A 494 24.24 -21.34 38.15
N ASP A 495 24.73 -21.42 39.39
CA ASP A 495 24.91 -22.72 40.07
C ASP A 495 23.96 -22.96 41.25
N ASP A 496 23.00 -22.06 41.51
CA ASP A 496 22.14 -22.14 42.70
C ASP A 496 21.29 -23.41 42.80
N PHE A 497 20.79 -23.97 41.68
CA PHE A 497 19.97 -25.18 41.72
C PHE A 497 20.81 -26.43 42.04
N ALA A 498 21.93 -26.60 41.34
CA ALA A 498 22.82 -27.72 41.59
C ALA A 498 23.39 -27.64 43.01
N ASN A 499 23.79 -26.44 43.45
CA ASN A 499 24.28 -26.23 44.81
C ASN A 499 23.19 -26.46 45.87
N ALA A 500 21.94 -26.05 45.65
CA ALA A 500 20.86 -26.29 46.61
C ALA A 500 20.46 -27.77 46.69
N VAL A 501 20.61 -28.54 45.60
CA VAL A 501 20.34 -29.99 45.57
C VAL A 501 21.49 -30.78 46.18
N VAL A 502 22.74 -30.37 45.93
CA VAL A 502 23.95 -31.08 46.38
C VAL A 502 24.38 -30.68 47.79
N PHE A 503 24.15 -29.43 48.18
CA PHE A 503 24.46 -28.89 49.51
C PHE A 503 23.17 -28.35 50.15
N PRO A 504 22.31 -29.23 50.70
CA PRO A 504 21.10 -28.79 51.38
C PRO A 504 21.48 -27.88 52.55
N VAL A 505 20.99 -26.64 52.51
CA VAL A 505 21.12 -25.69 53.62
C VAL A 505 20.38 -26.29 54.83
N VAL A 506 21.14 -26.71 55.84
CA VAL A 506 20.61 -27.12 57.14
C VAL A 506 19.94 -25.88 57.74
N ARG A 507 18.61 -25.83 57.72
CA ARG A 507 17.86 -24.79 58.42
C ARG A 507 18.05 -25.00 59.93
N GLN A 508 18.77 -24.08 60.58
CA GLN A 508 18.73 -23.91 62.03
C GLN A 508 17.45 -23.20 62.44
#